data_AF-A0A2M7J1P9-F1
#
_entry.id   AF-A0A2M7J1P9-F1
#
_cell.length_a   1.000
_cell.length_b   1.000
_cell.length_c   1.000
_cell.angle_alpha   90.00
_cell.angle_beta   90.00
_cell.angle_gamma   90.00
#
_symmetry.space_group_name_H-M   'P 1'
#
loop_
_entity.id
_entity.type
_entity.pdbx_description
1 polymer ?
#
loop_
_entity_poly.entity_id
_entity_poly.type
_entity_poly.pdbx_seq_one_letter_code
_entity_poly.pdbx_strand_id
1 'polypeptide(L)' 'MRKGANVDKSLAVLSLKDAYLFLEGAEKILDLKKGEGYAAAHPEIVAAYMQAAALNFQAQEHAAILQGIELSLDKLLGER' A
#
# COMPACT_ATOMS: atom_id res chain seq x y z
N MET A 1 1.68 -30.91 10.87
CA MET A 1 1.10 -29.55 10.75
C MET A 1 2.09 -28.66 9.98
N ARG A 2 1.80 -28.34 8.71
CA ARG A 2 2.55 -27.38 7.87
C ARG A 2 1.53 -26.53 7.10
N LYS A 3 0.80 -25.65 7.78
CA LYS A 3 -0.17 -24.73 7.15
C LYS A 3 0.29 -23.27 7.13
N GLY A 4 1.30 -22.88 7.92
CA GLY A 4 1.76 -21.48 8.01
C GLY A 4 2.63 -21.01 6.83
N ALA A 5 3.54 -21.85 6.33
CA ALA A 5 4.55 -21.44 5.34
C ALA A 5 4.01 -21.14 3.92
N ASN A 6 2.81 -21.64 3.58
CA ASN A 6 2.21 -21.42 2.26
C ASN A 6 1.38 -20.12 2.19
N VAL A 7 0.79 -19.71 3.31
CA VAL A 7 0.01 -18.47 3.40
C VAL A 7 0.93 -17.25 3.30
N ASP A 8 2.08 -17.30 3.98
CA ASP A 8 3.07 -16.22 4.02
C ASP A 8 3.65 -15.91 2.62
N LYS A 9 3.94 -16.97 1.84
CA LYS A 9 4.38 -16.82 0.43
C LYS A 9 3.29 -16.24 -0.46
N SER A 10 2.03 -16.62 -0.27
CA SER A 10 0.93 -16.10 -1.07
C SER A 10 0.68 -14.60 -0.82
N LEU A 11 0.82 -14.15 0.43
CA LEU A 11 0.70 -12.75 0.79
C LEU A 11 1.86 -11.93 0.24
N ALA A 12 3.10 -12.43 0.34
CA ALA A 12 4.26 -11.77 -0.24
C ALA A 12 4.16 -11.65 -1.78
N VAL A 13 3.65 -12.67 -2.47
CA VAL A 13 3.45 -12.61 -3.93
C VAL A 13 2.36 -11.60 -4.31
N LEU A 14 1.27 -11.52 -3.53
CA LEU A 14 0.23 -10.51 -3.76
C LEU A 14 0.76 -9.09 -3.53
N SER A 15 1.51 -8.86 -2.46
CA SER A 15 2.07 -7.52 -2.18
C SER A 15 3.07 -7.07 -3.25
N LEU A 16 3.88 -8.00 -3.78
CA LEU A 16 4.80 -7.70 -4.88
C LEU A 16 4.04 -7.36 -6.17
N LYS A 17 2.93 -8.05 -6.45
CA LYS A 17 2.08 -7.76 -7.60
C LYS A 17 1.45 -6.36 -7.48
N ASP A 18 0.92 -6.02 -6.32
CA ASP A 18 0.30 -4.72 -6.09
C ASP A 18 1.34 -3.59 -6.20
N ALA A 19 2.53 -3.77 -5.61
CA ALA A 19 3.63 -2.82 -5.75
C ALA A 19 4.04 -2.61 -7.21
N TYR A 20 4.08 -3.67 -8.02
CA TYR A 20 4.39 -3.58 -9.45
C TYR A 20 3.30 -2.82 -10.22
N LEU A 21 2.02 -3.06 -9.94
CA LEU A 21 0.92 -2.32 -10.58
C LEU A 21 0.92 -0.84 -10.21
N PHE A 22 1.26 -0.52 -8.96
CA PHE A 22 1.44 0.87 -8.53
C PHE A 22 2.61 1.55 -9.26
N LEU A 23 3.72 0.84 -9.43
CA LEU A 23 4.88 1.35 -10.19
C LEU A 23 4.50 1.67 -11.63
N GLU A 24 3.88 0.72 -12.35
CA GLU A 24 3.43 0.96 -13.73
C GLU A 24 2.45 2.14 -13.81
N GLY A 25 1.56 2.26 -12.82
CA GLY A 25 0.61 3.37 -12.74
C GLY A 25 1.31 4.72 -12.54
N ALA A 26 2.31 4.77 -11.66
CA ALA A 26 3.09 5.96 -11.39
C ALA A 26 3.87 6.43 -12.63
N GLU A 27 4.53 5.52 -13.33
CA GLU A 27 5.26 5.80 -14.57
C GLU A 27 4.32 6.35 -15.65
N LYS A 28 3.18 5.68 -15.88
CA LYS A 28 2.17 6.13 -16.85
C LYS A 28 1.61 7.51 -16.52
N ILE A 29 1.29 7.79 -15.25
CA ILE A 29 0.76 9.10 -14.84
C ILE A 29 1.80 10.20 -15.04
N LEU A 30 3.07 9.93 -14.73
CA LEU A 30 4.15 10.88 -14.92
C LEU A 30 4.34 11.20 -16.41
N ASP A 31 4.41 10.18 -17.25
CA ASP A 31 4.55 10.37 -18.70
C ASP A 31 3.33 11.09 -19.31
N LEU A 32 2.11 10.73 -18.88
CA LEU A 32 0.89 11.43 -19.32
C LEU A 32 0.87 12.92 -18.95
N LYS A 33 1.44 13.30 -17.80
CA LYS A 33 1.40 14.68 -17.31
C LYS A 33 2.60 15.52 -17.74
N LYS A 34 3.75 14.91 -18.00
CA LYS A 34 5.03 15.61 -18.21
C LYS A 34 5.63 15.37 -19.59
N GLY A 35 5.09 14.42 -20.34
CA GLY A 35 5.60 14.01 -21.64
C GLY A 35 6.17 12.60 -21.58
N GLU A 36 6.06 11.88 -22.70
CA GLU A 36 6.56 10.52 -22.84
C GLU A 36 8.06 10.43 -22.51
N GLY A 37 8.44 9.42 -21.70
CA GLY A 37 9.82 9.19 -21.28
C GLY A 37 10.28 10.01 -20.08
N TYR A 38 9.42 10.86 -19.51
CA TYR A 38 9.76 11.63 -18.31
C TYR A 38 10.02 10.73 -17.10
N ALA A 39 9.22 9.70 -16.89
CA ALA A 39 9.40 8.75 -15.78
C ALA A 39 10.76 8.02 -15.88
N ALA A 40 11.13 7.58 -17.09
CA ALA A 40 12.41 6.92 -17.34
C ALA A 40 13.62 7.85 -17.13
N ALA A 41 13.46 9.14 -17.45
CA ALA A 41 14.49 10.16 -17.22
C ALA A 41 14.62 10.57 -15.74
N HIS A 42 13.58 10.34 -14.93
CA HIS A 42 13.48 10.79 -13.54
C HIS A 42 13.07 9.66 -12.56
N PRO A 43 13.88 8.58 -12.43
CA PRO A 43 13.58 7.46 -11.54
C PRO A 43 13.47 7.89 -10.07
N GLU A 44 14.13 8.96 -9.65
CA GLU A 44 14.03 9.53 -8.31
C GLU A 44 12.62 10.03 -7.98
N ILE A 45 11.89 10.56 -8.98
CA ILE A 45 10.52 11.03 -8.82
C ILE A 45 9.57 9.83 -8.72
N VAL A 46 9.79 8.80 -9.53
CA VAL A 46 9.03 7.53 -9.46
C VAL A 46 9.19 6.91 -8.06
N ALA A 47 10.42 6.84 -7.55
CA ALA A 47 10.71 6.33 -6.21
C ALA A 47 10.02 7.15 -5.11
N ALA A 48 10.04 8.49 -5.21
CA ALA A 48 9.33 9.35 -4.26
C ALA A 48 7.81 9.12 -4.29
N TYR A 49 7.23 8.91 -5.48
CA TYR A 49 5.81 8.62 -5.64
C TYR A 49 5.45 7.27 -5.00
N MET A 50 6.26 6.24 -5.23
CA MET A 50 6.11 4.92 -4.62
C MET A 50 6.21 4.97 -3.10
N GLN A 51 7.17 5.73 -2.56
CA GLN A 51 7.32 5.91 -1.12
C GLN A 51 6.09 6.62 -0.51
N ALA A 52 5.58 7.67 -1.17
CA ALA A 52 4.37 8.36 -0.73
C ALA A 52 3.14 7.43 -0.74
N ALA A 53 3.00 6.60 -1.78
CA ALA A 53 1.94 5.60 -1.87
C ALA A 53 2.02 4.57 -0.74
N ALA A 54 3.22 4.07 -0.43
CA ALA A 54 3.45 3.12 0.66
C ALA A 54 3.10 3.73 2.03
N LEU A 55 3.51 4.98 2.28
CA LEU A 55 3.16 5.69 3.52
C LEU A 55 1.65 5.89 3.66
N ASN A 56 0.95 6.24 2.58
CA ASN A 56 -0.50 6.39 2.59
C ASN A 56 -1.20 5.05 2.87
N PHE A 57 -0.76 3.96 2.25
CA PHE A 57 -1.28 2.62 2.53
C PHE A 57 -1.10 2.24 4.00
N GLN A 58 0.10 2.43 4.55
CA GLN A 58 0.37 2.16 5.96
C GLN A 58 -0.51 3.00 6.90
N ALA A 59 -0.73 4.28 6.58
CA ALA A 59 -1.60 5.14 7.36
C ALA A 59 -3.06 4.66 7.36
N GLN A 60 -3.56 4.15 6.22
CA GLN A 60 -4.90 3.58 6.11
C GLN A 60 -5.05 2.29 6.94
N GLU A 61 -4.07 1.39 6.89
CA GLU A 61 -4.04 0.19 7.71
C GLU A 61 -4.03 0.52 9.21
N HIS A 62 -3.21 1.49 9.62
CA HIS A 62 -3.20 1.96 11.01
C HIS A 62 -4.56 2.56 11.43
N ALA A 63 -5.20 3.34 10.56
CA ALA A 63 -6.52 3.91 10.84
C ALA A 63 -7.58 2.82 11.01
N ALA A 64 -7.56 1.77 10.17
CA ALA A 64 -8.47 0.64 10.28
C ALA A 64 -8.28 -0.14 11.60
N ILE A 65 -7.03 -0.34 12.02
CA ILE A 65 -6.71 -0.96 13.32
C ILE A 65 -7.24 -0.10 14.48
N LEU A 66 -6.98 1.21 14.45
CA LEU A 66 -7.45 2.12 15.49
C LEU A 66 -8.98 2.14 15.60
N GLN A 67 -9.69 2.14 14.47
CA GLN A 67 -11.15 2.06 14.45
C GLN A 67 -11.66 0.73 15.04
N GLY A 68 -10.97 -0.38 14.76
CA GLY A 68 -11.28 -1.67 15.36
C GLY A 68 -11.07 -1.69 16.88
N ILE A 69 -10.03 -1.01 17.38
CA ILE A 69 -9.77 -0.85 18.80
C ILE A 69 -10.86 0.01 19.46
N GLU A 70 -11.20 1.15 18.87
CA GLU A 70 -12.26 2.05 19.36
C GLU A 70 -13.59 1.31 19.52
N LEU A 71 -14.04 0.61 18.47
CA LEU A 71 -15.26 -0.20 18.52
C LEU A 71 -15.22 -1.32 19.57
N SER A 72 -14.03 -1.84 19.87
CA SER A 72 -13.86 -2.87 20.91
C SER A 72 -13.89 -2.28 22.31
N LEU A 73 -13.35 -1.07 22.49
CA LEU A 73 -13.40 -0.33 23.75
C LEU A 73 -14.83 0.12 24.08
N ASP A 74 -15.57 0.65 23.11
CA ASP A 74 -16.97 1.04 23.27
C ASP A 74 -17.82 -0.12 23.82
N LYS A 75 -17.65 -1.32 23.22
CA LYS A 75 -18.32 -2.55 23.68
C LYS A 75 -17.94 -2.96 25.09
N LEU A 76 -16.69 -2.74 25.51
CA LEU A 76 -16.22 -3.09 26.85
C LEU A 76 -16.70 -2.09 27.91
N LEU A 77 -16.81 -0.81 27.55
CA LEU A 77 -17.23 0.26 28.44
C LEU A 77 -18.76 0.38 28.53
N GLY A 78 -19.51 -0.37 27.71
CA GLY A 78 -20.97 -0.32 27.70
C GLY A 78 -21.52 0.98 27.13
N GLU A 79 -20.69 1.77 26.45
CA GLU A 79 -21.11 2.94 25.71
C GLU A 79 -21.55 2.48 24.31
N ARG A 80 -22.84 2.08 24.25
CA ARG A 80 -23.64 1.48 23.14
C ARG A 80 -23.90 -0.02 23.24
#